data_AF-X1BZF7-F1
#
_entry.id   AF-X1BZF7-F1
#
_cell.length_a   1.000
_cell.length_b   1.000
_cell.length_c   1.000
_cell.angle_alpha   90.00
_cell.angle_beta   90.00
_cell.angle_gamma   90.00
#
_symmetry.space_group_name_H-M   'P 1'
#
loop_
_entity.id
_entity.type
_entity.pdbx_description
1 polymer ?
#
loop_
_entity_poly.entity_id
_entity_poly.type
_entity_poly.pdbx_seq_one_letter_code
_entity_poly.pdbx_strand_id
1 'polypeptide(L)'
;MSTGKLESQKLLIPESFELTDAQADALKTNAELIEKLGIELAPFGPHTYAIQAFPTLLAKADPLDFVQDLIDLFTDKDVGLDAERLLDEILSMAACKAAIK
;
A
#
# COMPACT_ATOMS: atom_id res chain seq x y z
N MET A 1 -8.97 1.64 -21.50
CA MET A 1 -8.42 2.28 -20.30
C MET A 1 -7.30 1.40 -19.81
N SER A 2 -6.03 1.74 -20.10
CA SER A 2 -4.89 0.88 -19.77
C SER A 2 -4.76 0.75 -18.25
N THR A 3 -5.32 -0.31 -17.69
CA THR A 3 -5.27 -0.69 -16.27
C THR A 3 -3.92 -1.34 -15.98
N GLY A 4 -2.85 -0.60 -16.25
CA GLY A 4 -1.49 -1.05 -15.99
C GLY A 4 -1.15 -0.88 -14.51
N LYS A 5 -0.57 -1.92 -13.91
CA LYS A 5 0.16 -1.81 -12.64
C LYS A 5 1.15 -0.64 -12.74
N LEU A 6 1.22 0.18 -11.68
CA LEU A 6 2.22 1.24 -11.60
C LEU A 6 3.62 0.65 -11.70
N GLU A 7 4.51 1.37 -12.38
CA GLU A 7 5.93 0.99 -12.40
C GLU A 7 6.47 0.97 -10.97
N SER A 8 7.19 -0.10 -10.64
CA SER A 8 7.66 -0.38 -9.30
C SER A 8 9.16 -0.66 -9.31
N GLN A 9 9.82 -0.30 -8.22
CA GLN A 9 11.22 -0.55 -7.98
C GLN A 9 11.36 -1.46 -6.76
N LYS A 10 12.18 -2.50 -6.89
CA LYS A 10 12.56 -3.33 -5.74
C LYS A 10 13.39 -2.52 -4.75
N LEU A 11 13.06 -2.67 -3.47
CA LEU A 11 13.86 -2.07 -2.40
C LEU A 11 15.21 -2.80 -2.32
N LEU A 12 16.28 -2.04 -2.05
CA LEU A 12 17.61 -2.62 -1.83
C LEU A 12 17.64 -3.47 -0.56
N ILE A 13 16.89 -3.03 0.45
CA ILE A 13 16.69 -3.72 1.71
C ILE A 13 15.18 -3.76 1.93
N PRO A 14 14.57 -4.96 1.97
CA PRO A 14 13.17 -5.08 2.34
C PRO A 14 12.88 -4.55 3.74
N GLU A 15 11.76 -3.85 3.89
CA GLU A 15 11.32 -3.29 5.16
C GLU A 15 10.18 -4.13 5.73
N SER A 16 10.38 -4.67 6.92
CA SER A 16 9.38 -5.52 7.59
C SER A 16 8.49 -4.73 8.54
N PHE A 17 7.22 -5.12 8.61
CA PHE A 17 6.23 -4.55 9.51
C PHE A 17 5.29 -5.62 10.05
N GLU A 18 4.71 -5.35 11.22
CA GLU A 18 3.76 -6.24 11.87
C GLU A 18 2.33 -5.84 11.55
N LEU A 19 1.44 -6.84 11.51
CA LEU A 19 0.02 -6.66 11.27
C LEU A 19 -0.79 -7.37 12.34
N THR A 20 -1.87 -6.73 12.77
CA THR A 20 -2.95 -7.42 13.47
C THR A 20 -3.70 -8.36 12.52
N ASP A 21 -4.46 -9.31 13.05
CA ASP A 21 -5.27 -10.23 12.23
C ASP A 21 -6.24 -9.49 11.31
N ALA A 22 -6.88 -8.43 11.81
CA ALA A 22 -7.79 -7.59 11.02
C ALA A 22 -7.08 -6.90 9.85
N GLN A 23 -5.88 -6.37 10.08
CA GLN A 23 -5.07 -5.74 9.04
C GLN A 23 -4.56 -6.77 8.01
N ALA A 24 -4.17 -7.96 8.46
CA ALA A 24 -3.77 -9.04 7.56
C ALA A 24 -4.91 -9.47 6.63
N ASP A 25 -6.14 -9.52 7.14
CA ASP A 25 -7.32 -9.85 6.34
C ASP A 25 -7.73 -8.71 5.39
N ALA A 26 -7.60 -7.46 5.82
CA ALA A 26 -7.78 -6.29 4.96
C ALA A 26 -6.76 -6.26 3.81
N LEU A 27 -5.49 -6.56 4.10
CA LEU A 27 -4.42 -6.68 3.09
C LEU A 27 -4.74 -7.76 2.07
N LYS A 28 -5.15 -8.97 2.51
CA LYS A 28 -5.52 -10.07 1.61
C LYS A 28 -6.69 -9.70 0.70
N THR A 29 -7.71 -9.03 1.27
CA THR A 29 -8.90 -8.60 0.52
C THR A 29 -8.56 -7.58 -0.57
N ASN A 30 -7.53 -6.76 -0.35
CA ASN A 30 -7.12 -5.68 -1.25
C ASN A 30 -5.82 -5.98 -2.02
N ALA A 31 -5.37 -7.24 -2.06
CA ALA A 31 -4.09 -7.61 -2.66
C ALA A 31 -3.93 -7.17 -4.13
N GLU A 32 -4.99 -7.27 -4.93
CA GLU A 32 -4.98 -6.82 -6.33
C GLU A 32 -4.80 -5.30 -6.46
N LEU A 33 -5.38 -4.52 -5.53
CA LEU A 33 -5.25 -3.07 -5.52
C LEU A 33 -3.82 -2.67 -5.14
N ILE A 34 -3.27 -3.30 -4.10
CA ILE A 34 -1.87 -3.12 -3.67
C ILE A 34 -0.92 -3.41 -4.82
N GLU A 35 -1.14 -4.51 -5.55
CA GLU A 35 -0.32 -4.86 -6.72
C GLU A 35 -0.45 -3.81 -7.83
N LYS A 36 -1.67 -3.33 -8.12
CA LYS A 36 -1.92 -2.25 -9.11
C LYS A 36 -1.22 -0.95 -8.73
N LEU A 37 -1.09 -0.65 -7.43
CA LEU A 37 -0.33 0.48 -6.91
C LEU A 37 1.19 0.29 -7.02
N GLY A 38 1.67 -0.83 -7.55
CA GLY A 38 3.10 -1.10 -7.69
C GLY A 38 3.79 -1.47 -6.36
N ILE A 39 3.02 -1.91 -5.37
CA ILE A 39 3.54 -2.34 -4.07
C ILE A 39 3.58 -3.86 -4.05
N GLU A 40 4.71 -4.44 -3.64
CA GLU A 40 4.86 -5.88 -3.46
C GLU A 40 5.11 -6.18 -1.99
N LEU A 41 4.18 -6.91 -1.36
CA LEU A 41 4.24 -7.33 0.03
C LEU A 41 4.43 -8.85 0.10
N ALA A 42 5.40 -9.31 0.89
CA ALA A 42 5.69 -10.73 1.07
C ALA A 42 5.60 -11.14 2.54
N PRO A 43 5.07 -12.34 2.87
CA PRO A 43 5.11 -12.85 4.25
C PRO A 43 6.55 -13.01 4.74
N PHE A 44 6.82 -12.56 5.96
CA PHE A 44 8.12 -12.63 6.63
C PHE A 44 8.03 -13.27 8.04
N GLY A 45 6.83 -13.63 8.49
CA GLY A 45 6.55 -14.30 9.76
C GLY A 45 5.05 -14.49 9.95
N PRO A 46 4.60 -15.04 11.09
CA PRO A 46 3.18 -15.30 11.35
C PRO A 46 2.29 -14.06 11.24
N HIS A 47 2.77 -12.92 11.74
CA HIS A 47 2.09 -11.62 11.73
C HIS A 47 2.97 -10.53 11.10
N THR A 48 3.94 -10.92 10.28
CA THR A 48 4.97 -10.01 9.77
C THR A 48 5.00 -10.11 8.25
N TYR A 49 4.97 -8.95 7.59
CA TYR A 49 5.14 -8.81 6.16
C TYR A 49 6.35 -7.94 5.86
N ALA A 50 6.90 -8.07 4.66
CA ALA A 50 7.98 -7.24 4.16
C ALA A 50 7.59 -6.56 2.86
N ILE A 51 7.94 -5.28 2.74
CA ILE A 51 7.83 -4.50 1.51
C ILE A 51 9.01 -4.86 0.62
N GLN A 52 8.74 -5.47 -0.53
CA GLN A 52 9.75 -5.95 -1.48
C GLN A 52 9.94 -4.96 -2.64
N ALA A 53 8.87 -4.29 -3.05
CA ALA A 53 8.89 -3.29 -4.11
C ALA A 53 7.87 -2.17 -3.81
N PHE A 54 8.17 -0.99 -4.33
CA PHE A 54 7.39 0.23 -4.12
C PHE A 54 7.30 1.05 -5.42
N PRO A 55 6.20 1.78 -5.68
CA PRO A 55 6.03 2.53 -6.93
C PRO A 55 7.11 3.57 -7.15
N THR A 56 7.66 3.61 -8.36
CA THR A 56 8.74 4.54 -8.75
C THR A 56 8.31 6.01 -8.67
N LEU A 57 7.02 6.28 -8.92
CA LEU A 57 6.41 7.60 -8.77
C LEU A 57 6.56 8.15 -7.34
N LEU A 58 6.59 7.27 -6.34
CA LEU A 58 6.68 7.62 -4.92
C LEU A 58 8.07 7.35 -4.34
N ALA A 59 9.13 7.29 -5.16
CA ALA A 59 10.48 6.93 -4.72
C ALA A 59 11.06 7.84 -3.61
N LYS A 60 10.47 9.01 -3.36
CA LYS A 60 10.86 9.92 -2.27
C LYS A 60 10.03 9.77 -0.99
N ALA A 61 8.90 9.08 -1.07
CA ALA A 61 8.08 8.77 0.08
C ALA A 61 8.72 7.63 0.89
N ASP A 62 8.43 7.60 2.18
CA ASP A 62 8.79 6.47 3.02
C ASP A 62 7.84 5.28 2.73
N PRO A 63 8.36 4.12 2.29
CA PRO A 63 7.51 2.98 1.92
C PRO A 63 6.71 2.44 3.10
N LEU A 64 7.32 2.39 4.29
CA LEU A 64 6.70 1.84 5.48
C LEU A 64 5.55 2.71 5.95
N ASP A 65 5.77 4.03 6.05
CA ASP A 65 4.73 4.98 6.42
C ASP A 65 3.58 4.97 5.41
N PHE A 66 3.87 4.85 4.11
CA PHE A 66 2.82 4.75 3.09
C PHE A 66 1.98 3.48 3.25
N VAL A 67 2.64 2.34 3.45
CA VAL A 67 1.95 1.04 3.54
C VAL A 67 1.12 0.98 4.83
N GLN A 68 1.58 1.53 5.94
CA GLN A 68 0.81 1.62 7.17
C GLN A 68 -0.45 2.47 6.98
N ASP A 69 -0.33 3.68 6.43
CA ASP A 69 -1.48 4.55 6.15
C ASP A 69 -2.49 3.88 5.20
N LEU A 70 -2.00 3.15 4.19
CA LEU A 70 -2.84 2.39 3.27
C LEU A 70 -3.63 1.29 3.97
N ILE A 71 -2.98 0.55 4.88
CA ILE A 71 -3.61 -0.54 5.63
C ILE A 71 -4.64 0.01 6.60
N ASP A 72 -4.33 1.12 7.28
CA ASP A 72 -5.26 1.78 8.18
C ASP A 72 -6.51 2.23 7.42
N LEU A 73 -6.35 2.81 6.22
CA LEU A 73 -7.46 3.16 5.32
C LEU A 73 -8.33 1.96 4.92
N PHE A 74 -7.75 0.77 4.71
CA PHE A 74 -8.52 -0.43 4.42
C PHE A 74 -9.29 -0.98 5.62
N THR A 75 -8.84 -0.69 6.84
CA THR A 75 -9.48 -1.16 8.08
C THR A 75 -10.47 -0.17 8.67
N ASP A 76 -10.46 1.07 8.19
CA ASP A 76 -11.37 2.11 8.64
C ASP A 76 -12.82 1.77 8.25
N LYS A 77 -13.68 1.71 9.28
CA LYS A 77 -15.10 1.32 9.16
C LYS A 77 -16.02 2.46 8.75
N ASP A 78 -15.57 3.71 8.88
CA ASP A 78 -16.34 4.89 8.46
C ASP A 78 -16.22 5.14 6.95
N VAL A 79 -15.22 4.54 6.32
CA VAL A 79 -15.21 4.42 4.87
C VAL A 79 -16.17 3.27 4.52
N GLY A 80 -17.46 3.61 4.39
CA GLY A 80 -18.41 2.79 3.66
C GLY A 80 -17.98 2.77 2.19
N LEU A 81 -17.01 1.92 1.86
CA LEU A 81 -16.15 2.01 0.67
C LEU A 81 -16.94 1.72 -0.61
N ASP A 82 -17.47 2.79 -1.19
CA ASP A 82 -17.50 2.91 -2.64
C ASP A 82 -16.04 2.81 -3.13
N ALA A 83 -15.76 1.89 -4.05
CA ALA A 83 -14.42 1.66 -4.58
C ALA A 83 -13.82 2.93 -5.21
N GLU A 84 -14.67 3.82 -5.71
CA GLU A 84 -14.27 5.10 -6.28
C GLU A 84 -13.73 6.05 -5.21
N ARG A 85 -14.37 6.11 -4.03
CA ARG A 85 -13.89 6.91 -2.90
C ARG A 85 -12.59 6.38 -2.32
N LEU A 86 -12.46 5.05 -2.21
CA LEU A 86 -11.20 4.43 -1.77
C LEU A 86 -10.05 4.85 -2.68
N LEU A 87 -10.29 4.77 -3.99
CA LEU A 87 -9.28 5.14 -4.98
C LEU A 87 -8.91 6.62 -4.86
N ASP A 88 -9.89 7.52 -4.70
CA ASP A 88 -9.65 8.95 -4.52
C ASP A 88 -8.80 9.25 -3.27
N GLU A 89 -9.09 8.61 -2.13
CA GLU A 89 -8.32 8.76 -0.90
C GLU A 89 -6.87 8.27 -1.08
N ILE A 90 -6.68 7.12 -1.73
CA ILE A 90 -5.36 6.57 -2.02
C ILE A 90 -4.57 7.52 -2.94
N LEU A 91 -5.21 8.05 -3.98
CA LEU A 91 -4.58 8.98 -4.92
C LEU A 91 -4.21 10.30 -4.22
N SER A 92 -5.08 10.80 -3.34
CA SER A 92 -4.82 11.98 -2.51
C SER A 92 -3.62 11.76 -1.58
N MET A 93 -3.60 10.64 -0.87
CA MET A 93 -2.48 10.24 -0.01
C MET A 93 -1.16 10.12 -0.80
N ALA A 94 -1.19 9.44 -1.95
CA ALA A 94 -0.03 9.29 -2.82
C ALA A 94 0.48 10.62 -3.35
N ALA A 95 -0.41 11.53 -3.78
CA ALA A 95 -0.04 12.86 -4.24
C ALA A 95 0.62 13.69 -3.12
N CYS A 96 0.06 13.66 -1.91
CA CYS A 96 0.62 14.34 -0.75
C CYS A 96 2.03 13.81 -0.40
N LYS A 97 2.21 12.49 -0.38
CA LYS A 97 3.51 11.87 -0.09
C LYS A 97 4.54 12.04 -1.22
N ALA A 98 4.09 12.16 -2.48
CA ALA A 98 4.94 12.49 -3.61
C ALA A 98 5.41 13.96 -3.61
N ALA A 99 4.54 14.88 -3.18
CA ALA A 99 4.81 16.32 -3.21
C ALA A 99 5.77 16.77 -2.10
N ILE A 100 5.87 16.02 -1.00
CA ILE A 100 6.66 16.37 0.17
C ILE A 100 8.04 15.67 0.10
N LYS A 101 8.94 16.19 -0.75
CA LYS A 101 10.44 16.17 -0.74
C LYS A 101 11.01 16.26 -2.16
#